data_AF-A0A651EPU4-F1
#
_entry.id   AF-A0A651EPU4-F1
#
_cell.length_a   1.000
_cell.length_b   1.000
_cell.length_c   1.000
_cell.angle_alpha   90.00
_cell.angle_beta   90.00
_cell.angle_gamma   90.00
#
_symmetry.space_group_name_H-M   'P 1'
#
loop_
_entity.id
_entity.type
_entity.pdbx_description
1 polymer ?
#
loop_
_entity_poly.entity_id
_entity_poly.type
_entity_poly.pdbx_seq_one_letter_code
_entity_poly.pdbx_strand_id
1 'polypeptide(L)'
;MTHNTPRNMLRKTMLVSTVAGLFLLGGCGDSKSEQDEAAPRTTPTATTPTPGTTNATTPAREQSEAERTLRRFVQHLAEIEFEEALELCDPSSAGYTEIESQLSIITQNPPSASMFRPLFSGAYRDAQVEPVRVEDSRARFQLTSRGNAKTIDMQRIDGNWLVLAPEGLVDMAIRSFSPTDTPPRN
;
A
#
# COMPACT_ATOMS: atom_id res chain seq x y z
N MET A 1 25.33 -42.35 -17.70
CA MET A 1 25.98 -41.79 -16.50
C MET A 1 25.02 -40.81 -15.86
N THR A 2 24.33 -41.27 -14.82
CA THR A 2 23.32 -40.56 -14.05
C THR A 2 24.00 -39.71 -12.99
N HIS A 3 23.87 -38.38 -13.07
CA HIS A 3 24.36 -37.47 -12.03
C HIS A 3 23.20 -37.14 -11.08
N ASN A 4 23.16 -37.83 -9.95
CA ASN A 4 22.37 -37.45 -8.77
C ASN A 4 23.16 -36.38 -8.00
N THR A 5 22.55 -35.22 -7.74
CA THR A 5 23.07 -34.24 -6.78
C THR A 5 22.10 -34.15 -5.59
N PRO A 6 22.54 -34.47 -4.36
CA PRO A 6 21.68 -34.39 -3.18
C PRO A 6 21.54 -32.96 -2.63
N ARG A 7 20.31 -32.73 -2.13
CA ARG A 7 19.85 -31.77 -1.11
C ARG A 7 20.96 -31.04 -0.35
N ASN A 8 20.90 -29.71 -0.37
CA ASN A 8 21.41 -28.90 0.74
C ASN A 8 20.26 -28.09 1.35
N MET A 9 19.86 -28.48 2.56
CA MET A 9 18.92 -27.77 3.41
C MET A 9 19.68 -26.64 4.11
N LEU A 10 19.39 -25.39 3.78
CA LEU A 10 19.85 -24.25 4.58
C LEU A 10 18.67 -23.69 5.39
N ARG A 11 18.51 -24.23 6.60
CA ARG A 11 17.73 -23.57 7.67
C ARG A 11 18.58 -22.41 8.19
N LYS A 12 18.07 -21.18 8.16
CA LYS A 12 18.65 -20.03 8.86
C LYS A 12 17.60 -19.38 9.78
N THR A 13 17.72 -19.80 11.03
CA THR A 13 17.48 -19.14 12.32
C THR A 13 16.68 -17.83 12.33
N MET A 14 15.50 -17.87 12.95
CA MET A 14 14.79 -16.70 13.49
C MET A 14 15.59 -16.11 14.66
N LEU A 15 15.75 -14.78 14.68
CA LEU A 15 16.19 -14.05 15.86
C LEU A 15 14.99 -13.24 16.38
N VAL A 16 14.31 -13.79 17.38
CA VAL A 16 13.31 -13.08 18.19
C VAL A 16 14.07 -12.21 19.17
N SER A 17 13.98 -10.89 19.02
CA SER A 17 14.53 -9.95 19.99
C SER A 17 13.39 -9.38 20.83
N THR A 18 13.16 -10.01 21.98
CA THR A 18 12.30 -9.49 23.04
C THR A 18 13.09 -8.42 23.78
N VAL A 19 12.60 -7.17 23.81
CA VAL A 19 13.04 -6.20 24.82
C VAL A 19 11.83 -5.83 25.66
N ALA A 20 11.87 -6.33 26.90
CA ALA A 20 11.00 -5.97 27.99
C ALA A 20 11.68 -4.88 28.85
N GLY A 21 10.86 -4.03 29.46
CA GLY A 21 11.25 -3.08 30.52
C GLY A 21 11.25 -1.62 30.05
N LEU A 22 10.81 -0.64 30.81
CA LEU A 22 10.45 -0.60 32.23
C LEU A 22 9.70 0.72 32.50
N PHE A 23 8.78 0.66 33.46
CA PHE A 23 8.09 1.73 34.17
C PHE A 23 8.89 3.03 34.39
N LEU A 24 8.22 4.18 34.25
CA LEU A 24 8.35 5.30 35.18
C LEU A 24 6.99 5.97 35.44
N LEU A 25 6.59 5.94 36.72
CA LEU A 25 5.53 6.75 37.31
C LEU A 25 5.96 8.22 37.37
N GLY A 26 5.03 9.12 37.06
CA GLY A 26 5.09 10.55 37.38
C GLY A 26 3.74 11.20 37.04
N GLY A 27 3.06 11.95 37.90
CA GLY A 27 3.36 12.38 39.25
C GLY A 27 2.09 12.78 40.01
N CYS A 28 2.23 12.84 41.33
CA CYS A 28 1.27 13.45 42.25
C CYS A 28 1.66 14.90 42.49
N GLY A 29 0.66 15.76 42.64
CA GLY A 29 0.76 16.97 43.48
C GLY A 29 0.37 18.27 42.79
N ASP A 30 -0.86 18.73 43.04
CA ASP A 30 -1.05 20.02 43.71
C ASP A 30 -2.45 20.03 44.37
N SER A 31 -2.46 20.16 45.70
CA SER A 31 -3.68 20.37 46.48
C SER A 31 -3.62 21.80 47.03
N LYS A 32 -4.65 22.60 46.73
CA LYS A 32 -5.02 23.74 47.58
C LYS A 32 -6.53 23.85 47.70
N SER A 33 -6.98 23.75 48.95
CA SER A 33 -8.35 23.89 49.44
C SER A 33 -8.73 25.36 49.64
N GLU A 34 -10.04 25.62 49.62
CA GLU A 34 -10.89 26.45 50.51
C GLU A 34 -12.05 27.06 49.70
N GLN A 35 -13.26 26.51 49.85
CA GLN A 35 -14.35 26.91 50.77
C GLN A 35 -15.31 27.88 50.07
N ASP A 36 -16.54 27.43 49.81
CA ASP A 36 -17.76 28.17 50.19
C ASP A 36 -19.00 27.25 50.15
N GLU A 37 -20.09 27.74 50.72
CA GLU A 37 -21.01 27.05 51.62
C GLU A 37 -22.37 26.63 50.98
N ALA A 38 -22.93 25.55 51.53
CA ALA A 38 -24.33 25.09 51.59
C ALA A 38 -25.39 25.42 50.50
N ALA A 39 -25.98 24.36 49.91
CA ALA A 39 -27.42 24.05 50.03
C ALA A 39 -27.75 22.65 49.44
N PRO A 40 -28.66 21.85 50.06
CA PRO A 40 -28.89 20.46 49.68
C PRO A 40 -30.00 20.32 48.64
N ARG A 41 -29.86 19.36 47.71
CA ARG A 41 -31.01 18.68 47.11
C ARG A 41 -30.64 17.29 46.57
N THR A 42 -31.42 16.33 47.04
CA THR A 42 -31.39 14.88 46.84
C THR A 42 -31.66 14.44 45.41
N THR A 43 -30.85 13.52 44.86
CA THR A 43 -31.34 12.34 44.12
C THR A 43 -30.22 11.29 43.95
N PRO A 44 -30.46 10.00 44.24
CA PRO A 44 -29.53 8.91 43.93
C PRO A 44 -29.87 8.32 42.57
N THR A 45 -28.92 8.27 41.63
CA THR A 45 -29.05 7.42 40.44
C THR A 45 -27.74 6.70 40.16
N ALA A 46 -27.91 5.39 40.03
CA ALA A 46 -26.90 4.37 39.90
C ALA A 46 -25.85 4.60 38.81
N THR A 47 -24.65 4.16 39.14
CA THR A 47 -23.60 3.67 38.25
C THR A 47 -24.17 3.05 36.97
N THR A 48 -23.85 3.63 35.82
CA THR A 48 -23.83 2.89 34.56
C THR A 48 -22.52 3.23 33.85
N PRO A 49 -21.57 2.28 33.69
CA PRO A 49 -20.46 2.46 32.76
C PRO A 49 -21.06 2.46 31.35
N THR A 50 -20.85 3.54 30.60
CA THR A 50 -21.26 3.56 29.19
C THR A 50 -20.45 2.49 28.44
N PRO A 51 -21.10 1.50 27.82
CA PRO A 51 -20.42 0.42 27.11
C PRO A 51 -19.98 0.90 25.72
N GLY A 52 -18.72 0.59 25.39
CA GLY A 52 -18.25 0.37 24.02
C GLY A 52 -18.33 1.57 23.08
N THR A 53 -17.21 2.27 22.90
CA THR A 53 -16.87 2.82 21.59
C THR A 53 -16.88 1.64 20.61
N THR A 54 -17.98 1.48 19.89
CA THR A 54 -18.09 0.53 18.79
C THR A 54 -17.07 0.94 17.73
N ASN A 55 -15.97 0.19 17.64
CA ASN A 55 -15.07 0.16 16.51
C ASN A 55 -15.87 -0.28 15.27
N ALA A 56 -16.52 0.68 14.62
CA ALA A 56 -17.28 0.47 13.40
C ALA A 56 -16.94 1.58 12.38
N THR A 57 -15.64 1.75 12.12
CA THR A 57 -15.12 2.62 11.04
C THR A 57 -13.97 1.96 10.26
N THR A 58 -13.67 0.70 10.56
CA THR A 58 -12.50 -0.02 10.01
C THR A 58 -12.53 -0.16 8.48
N PRO A 59 -13.61 -0.58 7.81
CA PRO A 59 -13.53 -0.87 6.37
C PRO A 59 -13.35 0.38 5.49
N ALA A 60 -13.98 1.50 5.84
CA ALA A 60 -13.88 2.73 5.05
C ALA A 60 -12.50 3.39 5.13
N ARG A 61 -11.87 3.33 6.32
CA ARG A 61 -10.51 3.84 6.52
C ARG A 61 -9.48 2.98 5.80
N GLU A 62 -9.56 1.66 5.97
CA GLU A 62 -8.63 0.70 5.33
C GLU A 62 -8.73 0.79 3.79
N GLN A 63 -9.95 0.91 3.26
CA GLN A 63 -10.16 1.18 1.83
C GLN A 63 -9.47 2.46 1.37
N SER A 64 -9.63 3.56 2.11
CA SER A 64 -9.00 4.84 1.75
C SER A 64 -7.47 4.78 1.78
N GLU A 65 -6.88 4.04 2.71
CA GLU A 65 -5.42 3.88 2.82
C GLU A 65 -4.87 2.97 1.70
N ALA A 66 -5.47 1.79 1.49
CA ALA A 66 -5.04 0.86 0.43
C ALA A 66 -5.19 1.46 -0.97
N GLU A 67 -6.33 2.11 -1.25
CA GLU A 67 -6.57 2.76 -2.54
C GLU A 67 -5.57 3.89 -2.79
N ARG A 68 -5.24 4.69 -1.76
CA ARG A 68 -4.26 5.76 -1.86
C ARG A 68 -2.87 5.24 -2.19
N THR A 69 -2.45 4.15 -1.54
CA THR A 69 -1.17 3.49 -1.85
C THR A 69 -1.15 3.01 -3.30
N LEU A 70 -2.21 2.35 -3.76
CA LEU A 70 -2.27 1.88 -5.15
C LEU A 70 -2.24 3.03 -6.16
N ARG A 71 -3.00 4.11 -5.92
CA ARG A 71 -2.98 5.29 -6.79
C ARG A 71 -1.59 5.92 -6.85
N ARG A 72 -0.87 5.98 -5.72
CA ARG A 72 0.50 6.48 -5.67
C ARG A 72 1.47 5.58 -6.43
N PHE A 73 1.35 4.26 -6.30
CA PHE A 73 2.11 3.30 -7.10
C PHE A 73 1.88 3.52 -8.61
N VAL A 74 0.62 3.65 -9.04
CA VAL A 74 0.27 3.91 -10.45
C VAL A 74 0.82 5.26 -10.93
N GLN A 75 0.79 6.28 -10.08
CA GLN A 75 1.38 7.58 -10.39
C GLN A 75 2.89 7.47 -10.62
N HIS A 76 3.62 6.80 -9.72
CA HIS A 76 5.07 6.59 -9.88
C HIS A 76 5.39 5.85 -11.19
N LEU A 77 4.58 4.83 -11.56
CA LEU A 77 4.70 4.20 -12.88
C LEU A 77 4.46 5.18 -14.04
N ALA A 78 3.46 6.05 -13.95
CA ALA A 78 3.16 7.05 -14.99
C ALA A 78 4.29 8.08 -15.18
N GLU A 79 5.01 8.39 -14.11
CA GLU A 79 6.09 9.39 -14.07
C GLU A 79 7.48 8.79 -14.35
N ILE A 80 7.56 7.45 -14.46
CA ILE A 80 8.80 6.65 -14.59
C ILE A 80 9.68 6.72 -13.33
N GLU A 81 9.05 6.91 -12.19
CA GLU A 81 9.65 6.87 -10.86
C GLU A 81 9.65 5.41 -10.38
N PHE A 82 10.40 4.55 -11.08
CA PHE A 82 10.36 3.11 -10.83
C PHE A 82 10.98 2.72 -9.49
N GLU A 83 11.92 3.50 -8.96
CA GLU A 83 12.50 3.28 -7.64
C GLU A 83 11.42 3.46 -6.55
N GLU A 84 10.67 4.56 -6.64
CA GLU A 84 9.55 4.89 -5.75
C GLU A 84 8.37 3.92 -5.92
N ALA A 85 8.13 3.42 -7.13
CA ALA A 85 7.14 2.37 -7.35
C ALA A 85 7.54 1.05 -6.68
N LEU A 86 8.84 0.69 -6.69
CA LEU A 86 9.35 -0.52 -6.05
C LEU A 86 9.25 -0.44 -4.52
N GLU A 87 9.39 0.74 -3.91
CA GLU A 87 9.20 0.93 -2.46
C GLU A 87 7.78 0.60 -1.98
N LEU A 88 6.78 0.74 -2.86
CA LEU A 88 5.38 0.43 -2.58
C LEU A 88 5.00 -1.00 -2.98
N CYS A 89 5.93 -1.75 -3.56
CA CYS A 89 5.72 -3.07 -4.12
C CYS A 89 6.27 -4.15 -3.20
N ASP A 90 5.60 -5.28 -3.11
CA ASP A 90 6.13 -6.43 -2.42
C ASP A 90 7.26 -7.07 -3.27
N PRO A 91 8.47 -7.27 -2.72
CA PRO A 91 9.60 -7.89 -3.43
C PRO A 91 9.35 -9.33 -3.90
N SER A 92 8.38 -10.03 -3.31
CA SER A 92 7.97 -11.37 -3.71
C SER A 92 6.91 -11.39 -4.83
N SER A 93 6.41 -10.21 -5.23
CA SER A 93 5.40 -10.12 -6.29
C SER A 93 6.00 -10.37 -7.66
N ALA A 94 5.21 -10.97 -8.55
CA ALA A 94 5.70 -11.39 -9.86
C ALA A 94 6.07 -10.20 -10.78
N GLY A 95 5.35 -9.09 -10.66
CA GLY A 95 5.64 -7.84 -11.39
C GLY A 95 6.82 -7.04 -10.83
N TYR A 96 7.36 -7.38 -9.65
CA TYR A 96 8.50 -6.66 -9.06
C TYR A 96 9.73 -6.70 -9.97
N THR A 97 10.13 -7.90 -10.41
CA THR A 97 11.29 -8.10 -11.29
C THR A 97 11.11 -7.41 -12.65
N GLU A 98 9.88 -7.30 -13.13
CA GLU A 98 9.56 -6.60 -14.38
C GLU A 98 9.87 -5.09 -14.25
N ILE A 99 9.45 -4.46 -13.14
CA ILE A 99 9.69 -3.05 -12.85
C ILE A 99 11.17 -2.79 -12.58
N GLU A 100 11.84 -3.65 -11.81
CA GLU A 100 13.28 -3.59 -11.53
C GLU A 100 14.12 -3.68 -12.82
N SER A 101 13.68 -4.51 -13.77
CA SER A 101 14.31 -4.61 -15.09
C SER A 101 14.20 -3.29 -15.88
N GLN A 102 13.03 -2.64 -15.87
CA GLN A 102 12.85 -1.35 -16.53
C GLN A 102 13.70 -0.25 -15.89
N LEU A 103 13.76 -0.21 -14.54
CA LEU A 103 14.66 0.69 -13.82
C LEU A 103 16.12 0.48 -14.26
N SER A 104 16.57 -0.77 -14.31
CA SER A 104 17.93 -1.11 -14.74
C SER A 104 18.23 -0.65 -16.18
N ILE A 105 17.29 -0.82 -17.11
CA ILE A 105 17.43 -0.37 -18.51
C ILE A 105 17.59 1.15 -18.57
N ILE A 106 16.75 1.89 -17.84
CA ILE A 106 16.76 3.35 -17.84
C ILE A 106 18.04 3.89 -17.19
N THR A 107 18.45 3.32 -16.06
CA THR A 107 19.66 3.74 -15.35
C THR A 107 20.92 3.48 -16.20
N GLN A 108 20.99 2.34 -16.90
CA GLN A 108 22.11 2.02 -17.79
C GLN A 108 22.07 2.82 -19.10
N ASN A 109 20.88 3.22 -19.56
CA ASN A 109 20.69 3.98 -20.79
C ASN A 109 19.74 5.18 -20.55
N PRO A 110 20.20 6.27 -19.90
CA PRO A 110 19.33 7.41 -19.56
C PRO A 110 18.53 8.01 -20.73
N PRO A 111 19.05 8.06 -21.98
CA PRO A 111 18.26 8.50 -23.12
C PRO A 111 16.97 7.69 -23.36
N SER A 112 16.94 6.41 -22.94
CA SER A 112 15.77 5.54 -23.09
C SER A 112 14.57 5.99 -22.27
N ALA A 113 14.76 6.71 -21.16
CA ALA A 113 13.65 7.27 -20.36
C ALA A 113 12.70 8.12 -21.21
N SER A 114 13.25 8.87 -22.18
CA SER A 114 12.44 9.68 -23.10
C SER A 114 11.53 8.85 -24.00
N MET A 115 11.94 7.62 -24.34
CA MET A 115 11.13 6.68 -25.13
C MET A 115 10.05 6.01 -24.27
N PHE A 116 10.34 5.72 -23.00
CA PHE A 116 9.39 5.10 -22.08
C PHE A 116 8.34 6.07 -21.56
N ARG A 117 8.66 7.35 -21.41
CA ARG A 117 7.76 8.36 -20.84
C ARG A 117 6.39 8.41 -21.53
N PRO A 118 6.28 8.51 -22.86
CA PRO A 118 4.98 8.52 -23.52
C PRO A 118 4.21 7.19 -23.36
N LEU A 119 4.91 6.04 -23.29
CA LEU A 119 4.28 4.73 -23.08
C LEU A 119 3.62 4.65 -21.71
N PHE A 120 4.40 4.92 -20.65
CA PHE A 120 3.94 4.79 -19.28
C PHE A 120 2.98 5.90 -18.88
N SER A 121 3.27 7.15 -19.24
CA SER A 121 2.34 8.25 -18.95
C SER A 121 1.01 8.06 -19.68
N GLY A 122 1.02 7.64 -20.95
CA GLY A 122 -0.19 7.39 -21.71
C GLY A 122 -1.04 6.26 -21.12
N ALA A 123 -0.40 5.21 -20.61
CA ALA A 123 -1.10 4.09 -19.98
C ALA A 123 -1.62 4.43 -18.58
N TYR A 124 -0.80 5.03 -17.73
CA TYR A 124 -1.10 5.08 -16.29
C TYR A 124 -1.67 6.41 -15.80
N ARG A 125 -1.47 7.52 -16.53
CA ARG A 125 -1.97 8.85 -16.11
C ARG A 125 -3.48 8.88 -15.90
N ASP A 126 -4.22 8.23 -16.80
CA ASP A 126 -5.70 8.23 -16.80
C ASP A 126 -6.27 6.89 -16.29
N ALA A 127 -5.43 6.05 -15.69
CA ALA A 127 -5.84 4.73 -15.24
C ALA A 127 -6.85 4.85 -14.08
N GLN A 128 -7.95 4.11 -14.19
CA GLN A 128 -8.99 4.04 -13.19
C GLN A 128 -8.69 2.92 -12.21
N VAL A 129 -8.88 3.19 -10.92
CA VAL A 129 -8.73 2.23 -9.83
C VAL A 129 -10.10 2.07 -9.19
N GLU A 130 -10.64 0.85 -9.22
CA GLU A 130 -11.93 0.52 -8.63
C GLU A 130 -11.76 -0.59 -7.59
N PRO A 131 -12.33 -0.45 -6.38
CA PRO A 131 -12.26 -1.48 -5.36
C PRO A 131 -13.11 -2.69 -5.77
N VAL A 132 -12.51 -3.89 -5.74
CA VAL A 132 -13.23 -5.16 -5.93
C VAL A 132 -13.56 -5.78 -4.58
N ARG A 133 -12.57 -5.80 -3.68
CA ARG A 133 -12.70 -6.33 -2.32
C ARG A 133 -11.66 -5.67 -1.42
N VAL A 134 -12.05 -5.22 -0.23
CA VAL A 134 -11.13 -4.66 0.75
C VAL A 134 -11.42 -5.27 2.12
N GLU A 135 -10.37 -5.75 2.77
CA GLU A 135 -10.37 -6.34 4.10
C GLU A 135 -9.22 -5.75 4.92
N ASP A 136 -9.15 -6.09 6.21
CA ASP A 136 -8.19 -5.47 7.14
C ASP A 136 -6.71 -5.69 6.78
N SER A 137 -6.39 -6.80 6.09
CA SER A 137 -5.01 -7.17 5.74
C SER A 137 -4.78 -7.48 4.26
N ARG A 138 -5.85 -7.54 3.46
CA ARG A 138 -5.78 -7.76 2.01
C ARG A 138 -6.76 -6.86 1.29
N ALA A 139 -6.36 -6.39 0.12
CA ALA A 139 -7.23 -5.65 -0.76
C ALA A 139 -7.03 -6.10 -2.20
N ARG A 140 -8.07 -5.94 -3.01
CA ARG A 140 -8.09 -6.26 -4.43
C ARG A 140 -8.77 -5.11 -5.16
N PHE A 141 -8.09 -4.61 -6.17
CA PHE A 141 -8.55 -3.52 -7.01
C PHE A 141 -8.54 -3.94 -8.47
N GLN A 142 -9.42 -3.34 -9.25
CA GLN A 142 -9.38 -3.39 -10.70
C GLN A 142 -8.70 -2.11 -11.19
N LEU A 143 -7.55 -2.27 -11.87
CA LEU A 143 -6.87 -1.20 -12.57
C LEU A 143 -7.28 -1.26 -14.04
N THR A 144 -7.83 -0.17 -14.57
CA THR A 144 -8.27 -0.08 -15.96
C THR A 144 -7.56 1.07 -16.66
N SER A 145 -6.92 0.79 -17.80
CA SER A 145 -6.18 1.74 -18.62
C SER A 145 -6.49 1.50 -20.09
N ARG A 146 -7.06 2.51 -20.76
CA ARG A 146 -7.30 2.50 -22.22
C ARG A 146 -7.91 1.19 -22.75
N GLY A 147 -8.91 0.66 -22.05
CA GLY A 147 -9.61 -0.59 -22.42
C GLY A 147 -8.93 -1.88 -21.97
N ASN A 148 -7.72 -1.81 -21.40
CA ASN A 148 -7.06 -2.93 -20.73
C ASN A 148 -7.39 -2.90 -19.24
N ALA A 149 -7.67 -4.05 -18.66
CA ALA A 149 -8.00 -4.15 -17.24
C ALA A 149 -7.14 -5.23 -16.59
N LYS A 150 -6.55 -4.94 -15.43
CA LYS A 150 -5.80 -5.88 -14.59
C LYS A 150 -6.27 -5.83 -13.15
N THR A 151 -6.40 -6.99 -12.54
CA THR A 151 -6.64 -7.10 -11.10
C THR A 151 -5.32 -6.94 -10.36
N ILE A 152 -5.29 -6.04 -9.38
CA ILE A 152 -4.14 -5.79 -8.53
C ILE A 152 -4.50 -6.25 -7.11
N ASP A 153 -3.72 -7.18 -6.58
CA ASP A 153 -3.81 -7.59 -5.19
C ASP A 153 -2.88 -6.71 -4.33
N MET A 154 -3.25 -6.52 -3.07
CA MET A 154 -2.46 -5.81 -2.09
C MET A 154 -2.51 -6.55 -0.76
N GLN A 155 -1.45 -6.42 0.02
CA GLN A 155 -1.39 -6.97 1.37
C GLN A 155 -0.80 -5.99 2.35
N ARG A 156 -1.23 -6.09 3.61
CA ARG A 156 -0.70 -5.29 4.69
C ARG A 156 0.39 -6.05 5.43
N ILE A 157 1.60 -5.52 5.44
CA ILE A 157 2.76 -6.07 6.16
C ILE A 157 3.32 -4.97 7.06
N ASP A 158 3.50 -5.28 8.34
CA ASP A 158 4.04 -4.36 9.35
C ASP A 158 3.32 -2.99 9.38
N GLY A 159 2.01 -3.02 9.16
CA GLY A 159 1.15 -1.83 9.14
C GLY A 159 1.10 -1.09 7.78
N ASN A 160 1.97 -1.42 6.84
CA ASN A 160 2.05 -0.81 5.52
C ASN A 160 1.33 -1.64 4.47
N TRP A 161 0.56 -0.97 3.60
CA TRP A 161 0.01 -1.59 2.41
C TRP A 161 1.09 -1.71 1.34
N LEU A 162 1.28 -2.92 0.81
CA LEU A 162 2.18 -3.21 -0.29
C LEU A 162 1.40 -3.78 -1.47
N VAL A 163 1.80 -3.36 -2.67
CA VAL A 163 1.23 -3.81 -3.94
C VAL A 163 1.81 -5.17 -4.31
N LEU A 164 0.95 -6.15 -4.57
CA LEU A 164 1.33 -7.41 -5.19
C LEU A 164 1.23 -7.24 -6.70
N ALA A 165 2.26 -6.63 -7.29
CA ALA A 165 2.28 -6.32 -8.71
C ALA A 165 2.09 -7.61 -9.54
N PRO A 166 1.06 -7.69 -10.40
CA PRO A 166 0.93 -8.83 -11.32
C PRO A 166 1.93 -8.71 -12.46
N GLU A 167 2.22 -9.83 -13.12
CA GLU A 167 3.00 -9.83 -14.35
C GLU A 167 2.29 -9.04 -15.46
N GLY A 168 3.09 -8.47 -16.37
CA GLY A 168 2.66 -7.80 -17.58
C GLY A 168 2.10 -6.40 -17.33
N LEU A 169 2.53 -5.73 -16.26
CA LEU A 169 2.22 -4.30 -16.08
C LEU A 169 2.91 -3.47 -17.17
N VAL A 170 4.16 -3.77 -17.53
CA VAL A 170 4.85 -3.09 -18.63
C VAL A 170 4.17 -3.42 -19.96
N ASP A 171 3.78 -4.68 -20.16
CA ASP A 171 2.99 -5.09 -21.33
C ASP A 171 1.67 -4.34 -21.44
N MET A 172 1.00 -4.07 -20.31
CA MET A 172 -0.21 -3.25 -20.30
C MET A 172 0.08 -1.85 -20.80
N ALA A 173 1.22 -1.26 -20.41
CA ALA A 173 1.62 0.05 -20.88
C ALA A 173 1.88 0.08 -22.39
N ILE A 174 2.55 -0.95 -22.91
CA ILE A 174 2.83 -1.10 -24.34
C ILE A 174 1.52 -1.27 -25.14
N ARG A 175 0.59 -2.12 -24.66
CA ARG A 175 -0.70 -2.36 -25.34
C ARG A 175 -1.64 -1.16 -25.30
N SER A 176 -1.59 -0.38 -24.23
CA SER A 176 -2.31 0.89 -24.11
C SER A 176 -1.78 1.96 -25.07
N PHE A 177 -0.59 1.76 -25.65
CA PHE A 177 -0.04 2.58 -26.71
C PHE A 177 -0.47 2.05 -28.10
N SER A 178 -1.69 2.38 -28.52
CA SER A 178 -2.10 2.24 -29.93
C SER A 178 -1.80 3.55 -30.69
N PRO A 179 -1.08 3.53 -31.82
CA PRO A 179 -0.76 4.72 -32.61
C PRO A 179 -1.94 5.27 -33.44
N THR A 180 -3.19 4.86 -33.17
CA THR A 180 -4.32 5.09 -34.07
C THR A 180 -5.03 6.44 -33.93
N ASP A 181 -4.58 7.35 -33.07
CA ASP A 181 -5.06 8.75 -33.06
C ASP A 181 -4.39 9.58 -34.18
N THR A 182 -4.49 9.09 -35.42
CA THR A 182 -4.25 9.94 -36.59
C THR A 182 -5.56 10.67 -36.87
N PRO A 183 -5.66 11.99 -36.66
CA PRO A 183 -6.87 12.71 -37.02
C PRO A 183 -7.12 12.53 -38.52
N PRO A 184 -8.37 12.40 -38.97
CA PRO A 184 -8.66 12.35 -40.40
C PRO A 184 -8.09 13.61 -41.04
N ARG A 185 -7.23 13.43 -42.05
CA ARG A 185 -6.82 14.53 -42.92
C ARG A 185 -8.07 15.00 -43.66
N ASN A 186 -8.59 16.16 -43.25
CA ASN A 186 -9.52 16.93 -44.07
C ASN A 186 -8.79 17.58 -45.25
#